data_AF-Q4C1T2-F1
#
_entry.id   AF-Q4C1T2-F1
#
_cell.length_a   1.000
_cell.length_b   1.000
_cell.length_c   1.000
_cell.angle_alpha   90.00
_cell.angle_beta   90.00
_cell.angle_gamma   90.00
#
_symmetry.space_group_name_H-M   'P 1'
#
loop_
_entity.id
_entity.type
_entity.pdbx_description
1 polymer ?
#
loop_
_entity_poly.entity_id
_entity_poly.type
_entity_poly.pdbx_seq_one_letter_code
_entity_poly.pdbx_strand_id
1 'polypeptide(L)'
;MIENNHKKPKRRRGVILTEMGLEKLHKAKVEAEYTENQGKRYTLEDLSEKTGLAIDTLMKVFACESKVDKQTLKCCFKAFQLKLCDEDFFYPQISPVEESSFTLSPELELPEGQVPLNSQFYLERSPIEEECYKAILQPGALIRLKAPRRMGKSSLLARIIEHGSQNNCATVSLSFQLADTRLFQDLDKFLQWFCANISLNLNIENKVVDYWDDLFGSKISCKIYLEEYILASLETPLVLGLDDVDLLFQYPD
;
A
#
# COMPACT_ATOMS: atom_id res chain seq x y z
N MET A 1 -27.40 -15.43 50.00
CA MET A 1 -28.25 -16.24 49.12
C MET A 1 -27.64 -16.20 47.73
N ILE A 2 -27.12 -17.34 47.29
CA ILE A 2 -26.37 -17.52 46.05
C ILE A 2 -27.34 -17.72 44.89
N GLU A 3 -27.01 -17.05 43.78
CA GLU A 3 -27.33 -17.26 42.36
C GLU A 3 -28.53 -18.12 41.94
N ASN A 4 -29.31 -17.58 40.99
CA ASN A 4 -29.75 -18.38 39.85
C ASN A 4 -30.06 -17.46 38.66
N ASN A 5 -29.07 -17.30 37.77
CA ASN A 5 -29.31 -16.70 36.46
C ASN A 5 -28.98 -17.75 35.39
N HIS A 6 -30.01 -18.48 34.96
CA HIS A 6 -29.92 -19.47 33.89
C HIS A 6 -29.52 -18.78 32.56
N LYS A 7 -28.22 -18.73 32.27
CA LYS A 7 -27.72 -18.36 30.93
C LYS A 7 -28.06 -19.49 29.95
N LYS A 8 -29.06 -19.24 29.10
CA LYS A 8 -29.37 -20.05 27.91
C LYS A 8 -28.09 -20.29 27.08
N PRO A 9 -27.84 -21.49 26.54
CA PRO A 9 -26.62 -21.78 25.79
C PRO A 9 -26.58 -20.94 24.51
N LYS A 10 -25.55 -20.08 24.39
CA LYS A 10 -25.25 -19.33 23.16
C LYS A 10 -25.02 -20.32 22.01
N ARG A 11 -25.80 -20.21 20.93
CA ARG A 11 -25.63 -21.01 19.70
C ARG A 11 -24.19 -20.83 19.18
N ARG A 12 -23.41 -21.92 19.18
CA ARG A 12 -22.05 -21.97 18.63
C ARG A 12 -22.15 -21.82 17.11
N ARG A 13 -21.53 -20.77 16.55
CA ARG A 13 -21.62 -20.42 15.12
C ARG A 13 -20.50 -21.11 14.33
N GLY A 14 -20.88 -22.12 13.54
CA GLY A 14 -20.07 -22.75 12.50
C GLY A 14 -18.96 -23.70 12.97
N VAL A 15 -18.64 -24.68 12.14
CA VAL A 15 -17.58 -25.69 12.29
C VAL A 15 -16.62 -25.63 11.11
N ILE A 16 -15.39 -26.08 11.31
CA ILE A 16 -14.37 -26.22 10.26
C ILE A 16 -13.90 -27.69 10.26
N LEU A 17 -13.63 -28.26 9.08
CA LEU A 17 -13.07 -29.61 8.97
C LEU A 17 -11.64 -29.63 9.53
N THR A 18 -11.28 -30.71 10.24
CA THR A 18 -9.88 -30.98 10.56
C THR A 18 -9.14 -31.45 9.30
N GLU A 19 -7.82 -31.37 9.30
CA GLU A 19 -6.98 -31.89 8.20
C GLU A 19 -7.30 -33.37 7.91
N MET A 20 -7.45 -34.18 8.97
CA MET A 20 -7.87 -35.58 8.87
C MET A 20 -9.28 -35.75 8.27
N GLY A 21 -10.24 -34.91 8.66
CA GLY A 21 -11.59 -34.92 8.10
C GLY A 21 -11.62 -34.54 6.61
N LEU A 22 -10.78 -33.59 6.21
CA LEU A 22 -10.62 -33.18 4.81
C LEU A 22 -9.99 -34.30 3.96
N GLU A 23 -8.90 -34.92 4.45
CA GLU A 23 -8.26 -36.04 3.76
C GLU A 23 -9.22 -37.21 3.56
N LYS A 24 -10.00 -37.53 4.59
CA LYS A 24 -11.03 -38.58 4.54
C LYS A 24 -12.10 -38.27 3.48
N LEU A 25 -12.54 -37.02 3.40
CA LEU A 25 -13.50 -36.56 2.39
C LEU A 25 -12.91 -36.58 0.98
N HIS A 26 -11.67 -36.13 0.81
CA HIS A 26 -10.96 -36.17 -0.48
C HIS A 26 -10.75 -37.61 -0.97
N LYS A 27 -10.36 -38.52 -0.08
CA LYS A 27 -10.19 -39.93 -0.42
C LYS A 27 -11.50 -40.57 -0.88
N ALA A 28 -12.60 -40.32 -0.17
CA ALA A 28 -13.91 -40.84 -0.55
C ALA A 28 -14.44 -40.20 -1.85
N LYS A 29 -14.11 -38.91 -2.10
CA LYS A 29 -14.39 -38.26 -3.38
C LYS A 29 -13.68 -38.98 -4.53
N VAL A 30 -12.37 -39.19 -4.42
CA VAL A 30 -11.57 -39.89 -5.46
C VAL A 30 -12.05 -41.32 -5.69
N GLU A 31 -12.43 -42.03 -4.62
CA GLU A 31 -12.98 -43.38 -4.72
C GLU A 31 -14.33 -43.39 -5.46
N ALA A 32 -15.22 -42.44 -5.15
CA ALA A 32 -16.49 -42.27 -5.84
C ALA A 32 -16.33 -41.81 -7.30
N GLU A 33 -15.28 -41.05 -7.64
CA GLU A 33 -14.96 -40.71 -9.04
C GLU A 33 -14.62 -41.97 -9.83
N TYR A 34 -13.88 -42.90 -9.22
CA TYR A 34 -13.50 -44.16 -9.86
C TYR A 34 -14.67 -45.13 -10.00
N THR A 35 -15.45 -45.32 -8.94
CA THR A 35 -16.50 -46.36 -8.89
C THR A 35 -17.82 -45.92 -9.51
N GLU A 36 -18.20 -44.65 -9.33
CA GLU A 36 -19.53 -44.15 -9.72
C GLU A 36 -19.46 -43.22 -10.94
N ASN A 37 -18.35 -42.51 -11.16
CA ASN A 37 -18.20 -41.55 -12.26
C ASN A 37 -17.28 -42.04 -13.41
N GLN A 38 -17.12 -43.37 -13.56
CA GLN A 38 -16.32 -44.00 -14.63
C GLN A 38 -14.86 -43.49 -14.68
N GLY A 39 -14.29 -43.08 -13.54
CA GLY A 39 -12.95 -42.52 -13.44
C GLY A 39 -12.82 -41.04 -13.81
N LYS A 40 -13.93 -40.32 -14.05
CA LYS A 40 -13.91 -38.88 -14.32
C LYS A 40 -13.98 -38.09 -13.02
N ARG A 41 -13.24 -36.97 -12.97
CA ARG A 41 -13.29 -36.04 -11.83
C ARG A 41 -14.68 -35.40 -11.71
N TYR A 42 -15.18 -35.27 -10.49
CA TYR A 42 -16.43 -34.56 -10.23
C TYR A 42 -16.23 -33.05 -10.40
N THR A 43 -17.09 -32.44 -11.20
CA THR A 43 -17.24 -30.98 -11.28
C THR A 43 -17.96 -30.45 -10.03
N LEU A 44 -17.95 -29.13 -9.81
CA LEU A 44 -18.66 -28.54 -8.68
C LEU A 44 -20.18 -28.69 -8.82
N GLU A 45 -20.66 -28.74 -10.06
CA GLU A 45 -22.05 -29.00 -10.43
C GLU A 45 -22.46 -30.44 -10.08
N ASP A 46 -21.64 -31.43 -10.43
CA ASP A 46 -21.89 -32.84 -10.06
C ASP A 46 -21.94 -33.02 -8.55
N LEU A 47 -21.04 -32.34 -7.83
CA LEU A 47 -21.00 -32.34 -6.37
C LEU A 47 -22.20 -31.64 -5.76
N SER A 48 -22.67 -30.55 -6.36
CA SER A 48 -23.88 -29.82 -5.95
C SER A 48 -25.11 -30.71 -6.07
N GLU A 49 -25.28 -31.41 -7.19
CA GLU A 49 -26.38 -32.37 -7.39
C GLU A 49 -26.31 -33.53 -6.38
N LYS A 50 -25.11 -34.08 -6.15
CA LYS A 50 -24.92 -35.23 -5.26
C LYS A 50 -25.12 -34.89 -3.78
N THR A 51 -24.70 -33.69 -3.36
CA THR A 51 -24.73 -33.27 -1.94
C THR A 51 -25.98 -32.45 -1.58
N GLY A 52 -26.69 -31.91 -2.57
CA GLY A 52 -27.80 -30.97 -2.38
C GLY A 52 -27.36 -29.63 -1.79
N LEU A 53 -26.07 -29.30 -1.86
CA LEU A 53 -25.49 -28.07 -1.34
C LEU A 53 -25.18 -27.09 -2.47
N ALA A 54 -25.34 -25.79 -2.21
CA ALA A 54 -24.95 -24.77 -3.18
C ALA A 54 -23.44 -24.83 -3.48
N ILE A 55 -23.08 -24.55 -4.73
CA ILE A 55 -21.70 -24.56 -5.24
C ILE A 55 -20.77 -23.71 -4.36
N ASP A 56 -21.18 -22.51 -3.96
CA ASP A 56 -20.43 -21.63 -3.05
C ASP A 56 -20.13 -22.26 -1.68
N THR A 57 -21.05 -23.11 -1.21
CA THR A 57 -20.89 -23.82 0.05
C THR A 57 -19.90 -24.96 -0.10
N LEU A 58 -19.93 -25.67 -1.23
CA LEU A 58 -18.97 -26.73 -1.53
C LEU A 58 -17.56 -26.19 -1.71
N MET A 59 -17.39 -25.07 -2.42
CA MET A 59 -16.11 -24.38 -2.53
C MET A 59 -15.53 -24.07 -1.14
N LYS A 60 -16.35 -23.57 -0.21
CA LYS A 60 -15.94 -23.27 1.16
C LYS A 60 -15.57 -24.51 1.98
N VAL A 61 -16.29 -25.61 1.79
CA VAL A 61 -16.00 -26.90 2.46
C VAL A 61 -14.67 -27.47 1.98
N PHE A 62 -14.39 -27.45 0.67
CA PHE A 62 -13.15 -27.99 0.10
C PHE A 62 -11.94 -27.06 0.25
N ALA A 63 -12.15 -25.75 0.33
CA ALA A 63 -11.08 -24.78 0.60
C ALA A 63 -10.66 -24.76 2.08
N CYS A 64 -11.51 -25.22 3.01
CA CYS A 64 -11.32 -25.09 4.46
C CYS A 64 -11.14 -23.65 4.97
N GLU A 65 -11.43 -22.64 4.15
CA GLU A 65 -11.16 -21.23 4.43
C GLU A 65 -12.22 -20.54 5.28
N SER A 66 -13.40 -21.15 5.48
CA SER A 66 -14.52 -20.50 6.17
C SER A 66 -15.41 -21.44 6.98
N LYS A 67 -16.00 -20.90 8.05
CA LYS A 67 -16.90 -21.63 8.95
C LYS A 67 -18.18 -22.02 8.20
N VAL A 68 -18.46 -23.33 8.13
CA VAL A 68 -19.68 -23.89 7.55
C VAL A 68 -20.58 -24.46 8.65
N ASP A 69 -21.87 -24.64 8.39
CA ASP A 69 -22.76 -25.22 9.40
C ASP A 69 -22.48 -26.72 9.59
N LYS A 70 -22.70 -27.26 10.81
CA LYS A 70 -22.46 -28.70 11.07
C LYS A 70 -23.37 -29.58 10.21
N GLN A 71 -24.57 -29.10 9.86
CA GLN A 71 -25.47 -29.83 8.99
C GLN A 71 -24.96 -29.88 7.54
N THR A 72 -24.28 -28.83 7.08
CA THR A 72 -23.60 -28.79 5.78
C THR A 72 -22.54 -29.90 5.67
N LEU A 73 -21.67 -30.03 6.68
CA LEU A 73 -20.66 -31.11 6.68
C LEU A 73 -21.29 -32.49 6.74
N LYS A 74 -22.37 -32.66 7.51
CA LYS A 74 -23.11 -33.94 7.55
C LYS A 74 -23.72 -34.30 6.20
N CYS A 75 -24.32 -33.34 5.48
CA CYS A 75 -24.87 -33.58 4.14
C CYS A 75 -23.76 -33.94 3.15
N CYS A 76 -22.63 -33.24 3.21
CA CYS A 76 -21.47 -33.52 2.36
C CYS A 76 -20.89 -34.92 2.60
N PHE A 77 -20.62 -35.29 3.86
CA PHE A 77 -20.08 -36.61 4.21
C PHE A 77 -21.05 -37.74 3.85
N LYS A 78 -22.35 -37.54 4.08
CA LYS A 78 -23.39 -38.52 3.73
C LYS A 78 -23.45 -38.79 2.22
N ALA A 79 -23.22 -37.78 1.39
CA ALA A 79 -23.20 -37.93 -0.07
C ALA A 79 -22.10 -38.90 -0.56
N PHE A 80 -21.02 -39.04 0.21
CA PHE A 80 -19.94 -39.99 -0.02
C PHE A 80 -20.02 -41.24 0.88
N GLN A 81 -21.20 -41.52 1.45
CA GLN A 81 -21.44 -42.65 2.35
C GLN A 81 -20.57 -42.65 3.62
N LEU A 82 -19.97 -41.52 3.97
CA LEU A 82 -19.18 -41.34 5.17
C LEU A 82 -20.07 -40.92 6.34
N LYS A 83 -19.72 -41.36 7.54
CA LYS A 83 -20.23 -40.81 8.79
C LYS A 83 -19.25 -39.76 9.29
N LEU A 84 -19.76 -38.56 9.56
CA LEU A 84 -19.01 -37.48 10.20
C LEU A 84 -18.82 -37.81 11.68
N CYS A 85 -17.58 -38.04 12.09
CA CYS A 85 -17.20 -38.27 13.48
C CYS A 85 -16.78 -36.96 14.16
N ASP A 86 -16.76 -36.93 15.50
CA ASP A 86 -16.42 -35.71 16.25
C ASP A 86 -14.93 -35.34 16.13
N GLU A 87 -14.07 -36.23 15.63
CA GLU A 87 -12.68 -35.95 15.28
C GLU A 87 -12.50 -35.31 13.88
N ASP A 88 -13.53 -35.37 13.03
CA ASP A 88 -13.46 -34.89 11.64
C ASP A 88 -13.68 -33.36 11.53
N PHE A 89 -14.13 -32.70 12.60
CA PHE A 89 -14.37 -31.26 12.60
C PHE A 89 -14.10 -30.67 14.00
N PHE A 90 -13.72 -29.40 14.05
CA PHE A 90 -13.57 -28.68 15.31
C PHE A 90 -14.45 -27.43 15.35
N TYR A 91 -14.85 -27.06 16.56
CA TYR A 91 -15.43 -25.75 16.81
C TYR A 91 -14.28 -24.80 17.12
N PRO A 92 -14.02 -23.76 16.30
CA PRO A 92 -13.04 -22.74 16.68
C PRO A 92 -13.52 -22.07 17.97
N GLN A 93 -12.83 -22.36 19.08
CA GLN A 93 -13.04 -21.71 20.36
C GLN A 93 -12.65 -20.24 20.18
N ILE A 94 -13.61 -19.32 20.34
CA ILE A 94 -13.27 -17.92 20.56
C ILE A 94 -12.94 -17.82 22.05
N SER A 95 -11.71 -18.19 22.40
CA SER A 95 -11.14 -17.82 23.70
C SER A 95 -10.98 -16.29 23.71
N PRO A 96 -11.24 -15.60 24.84
CA PRO A 96 -10.74 -14.24 25.01
C PRO A 96 -9.24 -14.29 24.78
N VAL A 97 -8.75 -13.45 23.88
CA VAL A 97 -7.38 -13.43 23.36
C VAL A 97 -6.41 -13.39 24.54
N GLU A 98 -5.71 -14.50 24.80
CA GLU A 98 -4.42 -14.43 25.46
C GLU A 98 -3.46 -13.84 24.43
N GLU A 99 -2.86 -12.71 24.80
CA GLU A 99 -1.83 -11.98 24.07
C GLU A 99 -0.61 -12.86 23.83
N SER A 100 -0.76 -13.82 22.93
CA SER A 100 0.35 -14.35 22.17
C SER A 100 0.61 -13.33 21.07
N SER A 101 1.84 -12.82 21.05
CA SER A 101 2.38 -11.90 20.06
C SER A 101 2.32 -12.52 18.67
N PHE A 102 1.14 -12.55 18.05
CA PHE A 102 1.05 -12.42 16.62
C PHE A 102 1.51 -11.00 16.34
N THR A 103 2.75 -10.87 15.89
CA THR A 103 3.17 -9.69 15.15
C THR A 103 2.03 -9.39 14.18
N LEU A 104 1.37 -8.24 14.38
CA LEU A 104 0.42 -7.71 13.42
C LEU A 104 1.10 -7.86 12.06
N SER A 105 0.57 -8.74 11.20
CA SER A 105 1.02 -8.83 9.82
C SER A 105 1.03 -7.39 9.31
N PRO A 106 2.17 -6.89 8.79
CA PRO A 106 2.29 -5.48 8.43
C PRO A 106 1.12 -5.14 7.53
N GLU A 107 0.39 -4.08 7.90
CA GLU A 107 -0.76 -3.61 7.16
C GLU A 107 -0.31 -3.41 5.71
N LEU A 108 -0.92 -4.17 4.79
CA LEU A 108 -0.50 -4.18 3.39
C LEU A 108 -0.77 -2.80 2.81
N GLU A 109 0.29 -2.10 2.40
CA GLU A 109 0.17 -0.84 1.71
C GLU A 109 -0.44 -1.05 0.31
N LEU A 110 -1.29 -0.12 -0.12
CA LEU A 110 -1.78 -0.12 -1.49
C LEU A 110 -0.60 0.17 -2.44
N PRO A 111 -0.41 -0.60 -3.53
CA PRO A 111 0.74 -0.48 -4.42
C PRO A 111 0.69 0.77 -5.32
N GLU A 112 -0.18 1.74 -5.03
CA GLU A 112 -0.40 2.91 -5.87
C GLU A 112 0.35 4.15 -5.36
N GLY A 113 0.88 4.91 -6.32
CA GLY A 113 1.54 6.18 -6.03
C GLY A 113 2.97 6.05 -5.50
N GLN A 114 3.36 7.02 -4.69
CA GLN A 114 4.67 7.08 -4.08
C GLN A 114 4.72 6.16 -2.85
N VAL A 115 5.67 5.22 -2.84
CA VAL A 115 5.95 4.37 -1.66
C VAL A 115 6.37 5.25 -0.46
N PRO A 116 5.66 5.16 0.69
CA PRO A 116 5.99 5.89 1.91
C PRO A 116 7.44 5.69 2.36
N LEU A 117 7.99 6.67 3.08
CA LEU A 117 9.38 6.63 3.59
C LEU A 117 9.58 5.49 4.60
N ASN A 118 8.56 5.19 5.41
CA ASN A 118 8.56 4.16 6.44
C ASN A 118 8.05 2.79 5.95
N SER A 119 7.85 2.63 4.64
CA SER A 119 7.34 1.39 4.07
C SER A 119 8.32 0.24 4.25
N GLN A 120 7.86 -0.83 4.90
CA GLN A 120 8.64 -2.07 5.08
C GLN A 120 8.78 -2.86 3.77
N PHE A 121 7.98 -2.52 2.75
CA PHE A 121 7.96 -3.20 1.45
C PHE A 121 8.88 -2.53 0.43
N TYR A 122 9.53 -1.41 0.78
CA TYR A 122 10.48 -0.76 -0.11
C TYR A 122 11.77 -1.57 -0.25
N LEU A 123 12.13 -1.87 -1.50
CA LEU A 123 13.42 -2.48 -1.81
C LEU A 123 14.40 -1.41 -2.27
N GLU A 124 15.45 -1.22 -1.49
CA GLU A 124 16.54 -0.31 -1.80
C GLU A 124 17.27 -0.72 -3.09
N ARG A 125 17.50 0.25 -3.96
CA ARG A 125 18.14 0.05 -5.26
C ARG A 125 19.62 0.43 -5.22
N SER A 126 20.44 -0.47 -4.69
CA SER A 126 21.90 -0.32 -4.78
C SER A 126 22.40 -0.53 -6.23
N PRO A 127 23.37 0.25 -6.73
CA PRO A 127 24.10 1.33 -6.04
C PRO A 127 23.48 2.74 -6.21
N ILE A 128 22.39 2.86 -6.98
CA ILE A 128 21.84 4.15 -7.42
C ILE A 128 21.43 5.03 -6.24
N GLU A 129 20.77 4.47 -5.22
CA GLU A 129 20.35 5.25 -4.05
C GLU A 129 21.55 5.74 -3.24
N GLU A 130 22.53 4.87 -3.01
CA GLU A 130 23.75 5.22 -2.28
C GLU A 130 24.53 6.35 -2.96
N GLU A 131 24.64 6.29 -4.29
CA GLU A 131 25.24 7.37 -5.09
C GLU A 131 24.45 8.68 -4.95
N CYS A 132 23.11 8.62 -4.95
CA CYS A 132 22.26 9.79 -4.76
C CYS A 132 22.44 10.40 -3.36
N TYR A 133 22.49 9.58 -2.31
CA TYR A 133 22.71 10.05 -0.93
C TYR A 133 24.07 10.73 -0.76
N LYS A 134 25.12 10.18 -1.37
CA LYS A 134 26.45 10.82 -1.37
C LYS A 134 26.45 12.13 -2.15
N ALA A 135 25.79 12.15 -3.30
CA ALA A 135 25.76 13.31 -4.19
C ALA A 135 24.97 14.47 -3.60
N ILE A 136 23.83 14.23 -2.96
CA ILE A 136 22.94 15.31 -2.48
C ILE A 136 23.59 16.15 -1.37
N LEU A 137 24.54 15.56 -0.63
CA LEU A 137 25.29 16.26 0.41
C LEU A 137 26.44 17.13 -0.14
N GLN A 138 26.74 17.04 -1.44
CA GLN A 138 27.77 17.89 -2.05
C GLN A 138 27.18 19.27 -2.42
N PRO A 139 27.87 20.38 -2.08
CA PRO A 139 27.44 21.71 -2.51
C PRO A 139 27.33 21.82 -4.03
N GLY A 140 26.23 22.42 -4.51
CA GLY A 140 25.99 22.60 -5.95
C GLY A 140 25.64 21.31 -6.71
N ALA A 141 25.33 20.22 -6.02
CA ALA A 141 24.91 18.98 -6.65
C ALA A 141 23.60 19.12 -7.44
N LEU A 142 23.54 18.46 -8.60
CA LEU A 142 22.34 18.32 -9.40
C LEU A 142 22.11 16.84 -9.71
N ILE A 143 21.09 16.26 -9.09
CA ILE A 143 20.67 14.87 -9.33
C ILE A 143 19.46 14.88 -10.26
N ARG A 144 19.58 14.19 -11.40
CA ARG A 144 18.48 14.06 -12.37
C ARG A 144 17.96 12.63 -12.35
N LEU A 145 16.74 12.44 -11.85
CA LEU A 145 16.06 11.14 -11.84
C LEU A 145 15.28 10.94 -13.13
N LYS A 146 15.81 10.13 -14.06
CA LYS A 146 15.16 9.84 -15.36
C LYS A 146 14.76 8.37 -15.48
N ALA A 147 13.48 8.12 -15.69
CA ALA A 147 12.90 6.79 -15.88
C ALA A 147 11.49 6.89 -16.49
N PRO A 148 10.90 5.81 -17.02
CA PRO A 148 9.48 5.75 -17.38
C PRO A 148 8.53 6.02 -16.21
N ARG A 149 7.27 6.39 -16.49
CA ARG A 149 6.23 6.57 -15.47
C ARG A 149 6.07 5.29 -14.62
N ARG A 150 5.75 5.47 -13.33
CA ARG A 150 5.56 4.38 -12.33
C ARG A 150 6.79 3.51 -12.02
N MET A 151 8.00 3.98 -12.33
CA MET A 151 9.24 3.29 -11.97
C MET A 151 9.80 3.67 -10.58
N GLY A 152 9.05 4.37 -9.74
CA GLY A 152 9.48 4.76 -8.38
C GLY A 152 10.40 5.98 -8.31
N LYS A 153 10.37 6.87 -9.31
CA LYS A 153 11.15 8.13 -9.28
C LYS A 153 10.78 9.02 -8.10
N SER A 154 9.49 9.28 -7.91
CA SER A 154 8.98 10.07 -6.78
C SER A 154 9.32 9.42 -5.44
N SER A 155 9.29 8.08 -5.37
CA SER A 155 9.71 7.33 -4.16
C SER A 155 11.19 7.53 -3.83
N LEU A 156 12.05 7.53 -4.85
CA LEU A 156 13.47 7.82 -4.69
C LEU A 156 13.72 9.29 -4.35
N LEU A 157 13.01 10.22 -5.00
CA LEU A 157 13.10 11.65 -4.72
C LEU A 157 12.81 11.96 -3.24
N ALA A 158 11.70 11.45 -2.69
CA ALA A 158 11.39 11.67 -1.28
C ALA A 158 12.45 11.11 -0.34
N ARG A 159 13.05 9.95 -0.66
CA ARG A 159 14.12 9.38 0.16
C ARG A 159 15.39 10.22 0.13
N ILE A 160 15.73 10.79 -1.03
CA ILE A 160 16.87 11.72 -1.17
C ILE A 160 16.64 12.99 -0.35
N ILE A 161 15.42 13.56 -0.42
CA ILE A 161 15.04 14.74 0.36
C ILE A 161 15.10 14.43 1.86
N GLU A 162 14.52 13.30 2.29
CA GLU A 162 14.56 12.85 3.69
C GLU A 162 16.01 12.67 4.17
N HIS A 163 16.88 12.09 3.35
CA HIS A 163 18.30 11.97 3.66
C HIS A 163 18.97 13.34 3.86
N GLY A 164 18.63 14.34 3.04
CA GLY A 164 19.08 15.72 3.24
C GLY A 164 18.60 16.32 4.57
N SER A 165 17.33 16.12 4.92
CA SER A 165 16.73 16.56 6.19
C SER A 165 17.48 15.98 7.40
N GLN A 166 17.78 14.68 7.35
CA GLN A 166 18.53 13.97 8.39
C GLN A 166 19.99 14.45 8.54
N ASN A 167 20.55 15.11 7.52
CA ASN A 167 21.90 15.65 7.52
C ASN A 167 21.94 17.18 7.74
N ASN A 168 20.92 17.73 8.42
CA ASN A 168 20.80 19.16 8.77
C ASN A 168 20.64 20.10 7.56
N CYS A 169 20.11 19.63 6.43
CA CYS A 169 19.72 20.53 5.34
C CYS A 169 18.27 21.01 5.52
N ALA A 170 18.02 22.26 5.17
CA ALA A 170 16.66 22.71 4.90
C ALA A 170 16.16 22.00 3.63
N THR A 171 14.94 21.48 3.64
CA THR A 171 14.43 20.68 2.51
C THR A 171 13.11 21.24 2.00
N VAL A 172 12.96 21.24 0.68
CA VAL A 172 11.75 21.68 -0.01
C VAL A 172 11.41 20.65 -1.08
N SER A 173 10.14 20.23 -1.12
CA SER A 173 9.61 19.33 -2.15
C SER A 173 8.50 20.04 -2.91
N LEU A 174 8.64 20.14 -4.23
CA LEU A 174 7.64 20.75 -5.12
C LEU A 174 7.24 19.76 -6.20
N SER A 175 5.94 19.51 -6.33
CA SER A 175 5.38 18.79 -7.48
C SER A 175 4.70 19.78 -8.42
N PHE A 176 5.09 19.74 -9.70
CA PHE A 176 4.46 20.57 -10.73
C PHE A 176 3.02 20.13 -11.06
N GLN A 177 2.55 18.97 -10.60
CA GLN A 177 1.13 18.60 -10.73
C GLN A 177 0.20 19.53 -9.95
N LEU A 178 0.70 20.22 -8.92
CA LEU A 178 -0.08 21.15 -8.10
C LEU A 178 -0.22 22.54 -8.74
N ALA A 179 0.55 22.84 -9.77
CA ALA A 179 0.49 24.13 -10.44
C ALA A 179 -0.64 24.15 -11.48
N ASP A 180 -1.36 25.28 -11.53
CA ASP A 180 -2.31 25.52 -12.61
C ASP A 180 -1.60 25.58 -13.96
N THR A 181 -2.19 24.96 -14.99
CA THR A 181 -1.65 24.95 -16.36
C THR A 181 -1.41 26.36 -16.92
N ARG A 182 -2.17 27.35 -16.45
CA ARG A 182 -2.00 28.77 -16.83
C ARG A 182 -0.70 29.38 -16.33
N LEU A 183 -0.14 28.87 -15.23
CA LEU A 183 1.15 29.33 -14.70
C LEU A 183 2.29 28.92 -15.63
N PHE A 184 2.20 27.75 -16.27
CA PHE A 184 3.24 27.28 -17.20
C PHE A 184 3.27 28.04 -18.53
N GLN A 185 2.24 28.83 -18.85
CA GLN A 185 2.20 29.65 -20.06
C GLN A 185 2.85 31.02 -19.87
N ASP A 186 3.16 31.39 -18.64
CA ASP A 186 3.64 32.72 -18.28
C ASP A 186 4.84 32.56 -17.35
N LEU A 187 6.04 32.69 -17.92
CA LEU A 187 7.29 32.53 -17.19
C LEU A 187 7.36 33.44 -15.95
N ASP A 188 6.79 34.65 -16.03
CA ASP A 188 6.80 35.60 -14.92
C ASP A 188 6.00 35.06 -13.73
N LYS A 189 4.76 34.66 -13.99
CA LYS A 189 3.89 34.06 -12.96
C LYS A 189 4.42 32.73 -12.46
N PHE A 190 5.02 31.92 -13.33
CA PHE A 190 5.65 30.67 -12.94
C PHE A 190 6.77 30.90 -11.93
N LEU A 191 7.69 31.82 -12.21
CA LEU A 191 8.82 32.10 -11.32
C LEU A 191 8.35 32.73 -10.00
N GLN A 192 7.36 33.62 -10.02
CA GLN A 192 6.75 34.15 -8.80
C GLN A 192 6.11 33.03 -7.96
N TRP A 193 5.33 32.16 -8.59
CA TRP A 193 4.72 31.00 -7.93
C TRP A 193 5.80 30.07 -7.36
N PHE A 194 6.86 29.79 -8.12
CA PHE A 194 7.96 28.93 -7.70
C PHE A 194 8.65 29.49 -6.44
N CYS A 195 9.03 30.76 -6.47
CA CYS A 195 9.62 31.46 -5.32
C CYS A 195 8.68 31.48 -4.11
N ALA A 196 7.39 31.76 -4.30
CA ALA A 196 6.40 31.78 -3.24
C ALA A 196 6.23 30.41 -2.57
N ASN A 197 6.23 29.33 -3.36
CA ASN A 197 6.13 27.97 -2.83
C ASN A 197 7.38 27.55 -2.06
N ILE A 198 8.58 27.94 -2.51
CA ILE A 198 9.80 27.69 -1.76
C ILE A 198 9.76 28.41 -0.41
N SER A 199 9.41 29.71 -0.40
CA SER A 199 9.25 30.48 0.85
C SER A 199 8.23 29.85 1.79
N LEU A 200 7.08 29.42 1.26
CA LEU A 200 6.03 28.76 2.05
C LEU A 200 6.52 27.45 2.69
N ASN A 201 7.20 26.59 1.92
CA ASN A 201 7.72 25.31 2.43
C ASN A 201 8.83 25.50 3.49
N LEU A 202 9.62 26.57 3.36
CA LEU A 202 10.65 26.94 4.33
C LEU A 202 10.11 27.70 5.54
N ASN A 203 8.80 28.00 5.58
CA ASN A 203 8.17 28.85 6.58
C ASN A 203 8.82 30.25 6.69
N ILE A 204 9.25 30.78 5.55
CA ILE A 204 9.79 32.13 5.38
C ILE A 204 8.67 33.03 4.85
N GLU A 205 8.61 34.26 5.32
CA GLU A 205 7.66 35.26 4.82
C GLU A 205 7.78 35.40 3.28
N ASN A 206 6.65 35.38 2.58
CA ASN A 206 6.67 35.56 1.13
C ASN A 206 6.83 37.05 0.80
N LYS A 207 7.99 37.43 0.26
CA LYS A 207 8.30 38.80 -0.17
C LYS A 207 8.49 38.93 -1.67
N VAL A 208 7.94 38.00 -2.46
CA VAL A 208 8.10 38.01 -3.92
C VAL A 208 7.74 39.37 -4.51
N VAL A 209 6.64 40.00 -4.06
CA VAL A 209 6.19 41.30 -4.55
C VAL A 209 7.21 42.42 -4.34
N ASP A 210 7.99 42.38 -3.25
CA ASP A 210 8.95 43.43 -2.92
C ASP A 210 10.24 43.32 -3.75
N TYR A 211 10.57 42.10 -4.18
CA TYR A 211 11.78 41.80 -4.96
C TYR A 211 11.50 41.67 -6.47
N TRP A 212 10.22 41.67 -6.87
CA TRP A 212 9.84 41.62 -8.26
C TRP A 212 9.85 43.00 -8.89
N ASP A 213 10.67 43.17 -9.93
CA ASP A 213 10.83 44.45 -10.59
C ASP A 213 10.80 44.23 -12.11
N ASP A 214 9.81 44.87 -12.74
CA ASP A 214 9.57 44.84 -14.19
C ASP A 214 10.77 45.35 -15.00
N LEU A 215 11.65 46.18 -14.41
CA LEU A 215 12.85 46.72 -15.06
C LEU A 215 13.94 45.67 -15.25
N PHE A 216 14.10 44.76 -14.28
CA PHE A 216 15.13 43.72 -14.32
C PHE A 216 14.63 42.42 -14.95
N GLY A 217 13.30 42.21 -14.96
CA GLY A 217 12.65 41.05 -15.54
C GLY A 217 12.70 39.82 -14.65
N SER A 218 11.75 38.91 -14.87
CA SER A 218 11.42 37.78 -13.99
C SER A 218 12.59 36.86 -13.65
N LYS A 219 13.51 36.61 -14.60
CA LYS A 219 14.69 35.75 -14.39
C LYS A 219 15.69 36.35 -13.40
N ILE A 220 15.90 37.67 -13.48
CA ILE A 220 16.84 38.37 -12.59
C ILE A 220 16.19 38.53 -11.21
N SER A 221 14.91 38.92 -11.15
CA SER A 221 14.17 38.99 -9.89
C SER A 221 14.15 37.65 -9.15
N CYS A 222 13.86 36.54 -9.85
CA CYS A 222 13.91 35.20 -9.27
C CYS A 222 15.30 34.84 -8.71
N LYS A 223 16.37 35.18 -9.45
CA LYS A 223 17.75 34.93 -9.00
C LYS A 223 18.06 35.70 -7.72
N ILE A 224 17.79 37.01 -7.71
CA ILE A 224 18.03 37.88 -6.55
C ILE A 224 17.23 37.38 -5.34
N TYR A 225 15.95 37.04 -5.54
CA TYR A 225 15.10 36.53 -4.45
C TYR A 225 15.63 35.23 -3.85
N LEU A 226 16.14 34.30 -4.68
CA LEU A 226 16.72 33.07 -4.17
C LEU A 226 18.07 33.32 -3.45
N GLU A 227 18.97 34.10 -4.05
CA GLU A 227 20.32 34.33 -3.52
C GLU A 227 20.33 35.26 -2.30
N GLU A 228 19.70 36.43 -2.40
CA GLU A 228 19.79 37.49 -1.39
C GLU A 228 18.73 37.41 -0.31
N TYR A 229 17.61 36.71 -0.55
CA TYR A 229 16.53 36.58 0.42
C TYR A 229 16.43 35.16 0.98
N ILE A 230 16.09 34.16 0.16
CA ILE A 230 15.88 32.79 0.67
C ILE A 230 17.19 32.21 1.22
N LEU A 231 18.23 32.11 0.41
CA LEU A 231 19.49 31.47 0.82
C LEU A 231 20.22 32.28 1.91
N ALA A 232 20.13 33.61 1.88
CA ALA A 232 20.70 34.47 2.93
C ALA A 232 19.98 34.34 4.28
N SER A 233 18.69 33.97 4.29
CA SER A 233 17.91 33.76 5.51
C SER A 233 18.13 32.38 6.13
N LEU A 234 18.77 31.45 5.42
CA LEU A 234 19.02 30.09 5.89
C LEU A 234 20.42 29.97 6.51
N GLU A 235 20.48 29.43 7.72
CA GLU A 235 21.75 29.05 8.36
C GLU A 235 22.28 27.68 7.88
N THR A 236 21.45 26.92 7.17
CA THR A 236 21.73 25.57 6.71
C THR A 236 21.63 25.44 5.18
N PRO A 237 22.30 24.44 4.56
CA PRO A 237 22.19 24.20 3.13
C PRO A 237 20.75 23.84 2.73
N LEU A 238 20.32 24.29 1.53
CA LEU A 238 19.01 23.99 0.97
C LEU A 238 19.09 22.80 -0.01
N VAL A 239 18.22 21.81 0.20
CA VAL A 239 17.93 20.72 -0.74
C VAL A 239 16.55 20.96 -1.35
N LEU A 240 16.51 21.12 -2.68
CA LEU A 240 15.28 21.35 -3.43
C LEU A 240 14.95 20.14 -4.31
N GLY A 241 13.85 19.47 -4.01
CA GLY A 241 13.31 18.39 -4.82
C GLY A 241 12.19 18.88 -5.74
N LEU A 242 12.34 18.61 -7.03
CA LEU A 242 11.36 18.97 -8.06
C LEU A 242 10.80 17.69 -8.69
N ASP A 243 9.51 17.45 -8.54
CA ASP A 243 8.80 16.32 -9.15
C ASP A 243 7.94 16.77 -10.34
N ASP A 244 7.70 15.84 -11.28
CA ASP A 244 6.87 16.07 -12.47
C ASP A 244 7.37 17.22 -13.40
N VAL A 245 8.69 17.42 -13.46
CA VAL A 245 9.35 18.42 -14.32
C VAL A 245 8.99 18.24 -15.80
N ASP A 246 8.59 17.03 -16.22
CA ASP A 246 8.15 16.75 -17.59
C ASP A 246 6.91 17.56 -18.01
N LEU A 247 6.14 18.09 -17.07
CA LEU A 247 5.02 19.00 -17.34
C LEU A 247 5.48 20.33 -17.95
N LEU A 248 6.68 20.82 -17.58
CA LEU A 248 7.24 22.05 -18.13
C LEU A 248 7.59 21.89 -19.62
N PHE A 249 7.97 20.69 -20.07
CA PHE A 249 8.32 20.46 -21.47
C PHE A 249 7.13 20.57 -22.43
N GLN A 250 5.90 20.65 -21.92
CA GLN A 250 4.71 20.91 -22.73
C GLN A 250 4.57 22.41 -23.09
N TYR A 251 5.37 23.28 -22.47
CA TYR A 251 5.34 24.74 -22.61
C TYR A 251 6.77 25.27 -22.83
N PRO A 252 7.28 25.25 -24.08
CA PRO A 252 8.69 25.53 -24.37
C PRO A 252 9.08 27.02 -24.39
N ASP A 253 8.11 27.94 -24.32
CA ASP A 253 8.27 29.39 -24.43
C ASP A 253 7.87 30.10 -23.12
#